data_AF-R9KH52-F1
#
_entry.id   AF-R9KH52-F1
#
_cell.length_a   1.000
_cell.length_b   1.000
_cell.length_c   1.000
_cell.angle_alpha   90.00
_cell.angle_beta   90.00
_cell.angle_gamma   90.00
#
_symmetry.space_group_name_H-M   'P 1'
#
loop_
_entity.id
_entity.type
_entity.pdbx_description
1 polymer ?
#
loop_
_entity_poly.entity_id
_entity_poly.type
_entity_poly.pdbx_seq_one_letter_code
_entity_poly.pdbx_strand_id
1 'polypeptide(L)'
;MKENGFQENTITKEIFEAWTSKRIYERDKTCENRRNTFRQLCQYIVRSGGDAYVPPAMAWAYRPHIFTNEELRKFLDAAREMERSKKRQKVFYMLFSLLICTGIRLGEALSLEKSDISFYNGHAVILIRGAKFNKERKIPLAEEMTAQFKEYLEETALLFPDSTAVFPAGHGQAYSEHEVYVIPQSALESRNLPWRRGERAEGE
;
A
#
# COMPACT_ATOMS: atom_id res chain seq x y z
N MET A 1 22.02 -19.20 -28.63
CA MET A 1 22.20 -17.82 -28.12
C MET A 1 22.44 -16.95 -29.34
N LYS A 2 21.58 -15.96 -29.64
CA LYS A 2 21.89 -15.00 -30.71
C LYS A 2 22.84 -13.96 -30.10
N GLU A 3 24.07 -13.92 -30.60
CA GLU A 3 25.01 -12.82 -30.39
C GLU A 3 24.38 -11.56 -30.99
N ASN A 4 23.84 -10.70 -30.12
CA ASN A 4 23.51 -9.34 -30.53
C ASN A 4 24.71 -8.48 -30.13
N GLY A 5 25.68 -8.39 -31.05
CA GLY A 5 26.87 -7.55 -30.94
C GLY A 5 26.51 -6.07 -30.82
N PHE A 6 26.17 -5.64 -29.61
CA PHE A 6 26.09 -4.22 -29.27
C PHE A 6 27.51 -3.67 -29.17
N GLN A 7 28.00 -3.08 -30.26
CA GLN A 7 29.28 -2.37 -30.31
C GLN A 7 29.12 -0.84 -30.18
N GLU A 8 27.90 -0.31 -30.16
CA GLU A 8 27.63 1.13 -30.03
C GLU A 8 27.03 1.45 -28.67
N ASN A 9 27.59 2.47 -28.01
CA ASN A 9 27.18 2.96 -26.69
C ASN A 9 25.87 3.78 -26.73
N THR A 10 25.05 3.56 -27.76
CA THR A 10 23.87 4.37 -28.09
C THR A 10 22.60 3.52 -28.03
N ILE A 11 21.60 3.98 -27.26
CA ILE A 11 20.27 3.36 -27.26
C ILE A 11 19.38 4.11 -28.25
N THR A 12 19.10 3.53 -29.42
CA THR A 12 18.18 4.15 -30.38
C THR A 12 16.71 3.89 -30.01
N LYS A 13 15.80 4.59 -30.71
CA LYS A 13 14.36 4.40 -30.56
C LYS A 13 13.93 2.96 -30.88
N GLU A 14 14.52 2.36 -31.91
CA GLU A 14 14.21 1.00 -32.38
C GLU A 14 14.59 -0.03 -31.33
N ILE A 15 15.76 0.14 -30.70
CA ILE A 15 16.23 -0.71 -29.60
C ILE A 15 15.28 -0.60 -28.41
N PHE A 16 14.89 0.64 -28.07
CA PHE A 16 13.95 0.90 -26.99
C PHE A 16 12.60 0.22 -27.23
N GLU A 17 12.01 0.42 -28.41
CA GLU A 17 10.70 -0.15 -28.77
C GLU A 17 10.75 -1.67 -28.89
N ALA A 18 11.80 -2.24 -29.49
CA ALA A 18 11.98 -3.69 -29.59
C ALA A 18 12.08 -4.33 -28.20
N TRP A 19 12.87 -3.74 -27.29
CA TRP A 19 13.03 -4.27 -25.94
C TRP A 19 11.77 -4.07 -25.10
N THR A 20 11.03 -2.98 -25.26
CA THR A 20 9.83 -2.67 -24.46
C THR A 20 8.52 -3.20 -25.04
N SER A 21 8.56 -3.84 -26.20
CA SER A 21 7.41 -4.49 -26.83
C SER A 21 6.73 -5.49 -25.90
N LYS A 22 5.38 -5.50 -25.88
CA LYS A 22 4.59 -6.38 -25.00
C LYS A 22 4.81 -7.84 -25.38
N ARG A 23 5.16 -8.66 -24.38
CA ARG A 23 5.31 -10.10 -24.55
C ARG A 23 3.96 -10.80 -24.40
N ILE A 24 3.81 -11.98 -25.03
CA ILE A 24 2.55 -12.75 -25.07
C ILE A 24 2.03 -13.07 -23.65
N TYR A 25 2.92 -13.39 -22.71
CA TYR A 25 2.57 -13.79 -21.34
C TYR A 25 2.60 -12.65 -20.32
N GLU A 26 2.79 -11.40 -20.77
CA GLU A 26 3.02 -10.26 -19.90
C GLU A 26 1.74 -9.44 -19.69
N ARG A 27 1.40 -9.18 -18.42
CA ARG A 27 0.32 -8.22 -18.09
C ARG A 27 0.71 -6.82 -18.53
N ASP A 28 -0.26 -5.99 -18.90
CA ASP A 28 -0.01 -4.61 -19.32
C ASP A 28 0.81 -3.83 -18.30
N LYS A 29 0.52 -4.03 -17.01
CA LYS A 29 1.25 -3.35 -15.94
C LYS A 29 2.72 -3.78 -15.86
N THR A 30 3.00 -5.05 -16.10
CA THR A 30 4.36 -5.58 -16.12
C THR A 30 5.14 -5.03 -17.30
N CYS A 31 4.52 -4.99 -18.49
CA CYS A 31 5.09 -4.38 -19.69
C CYS A 31 5.38 -2.89 -19.48
N GLU A 32 4.44 -2.17 -18.88
CA GLU A 32 4.59 -0.75 -18.56
C GLU A 32 5.73 -0.51 -17.56
N ASN A 33 5.79 -1.28 -16.46
CA ASN A 33 6.85 -1.17 -15.47
C ASN A 33 8.23 -1.42 -16.11
N ARG A 34 8.32 -2.45 -16.97
CA ARG A 34 9.54 -2.76 -17.73
C ARG A 34 9.95 -1.59 -18.63
N ARG A 35 9.01 -1.01 -19.36
CA ARG A 35 9.23 0.19 -20.19
C ARG A 35 9.69 1.40 -19.36
N ASN A 36 9.08 1.63 -18.20
CA ASN A 36 9.42 2.73 -17.29
C ASN A 36 10.81 2.54 -16.65
N THR A 37 11.20 1.31 -16.32
CA THR A 37 12.55 0.99 -15.86
C THR A 37 13.57 1.25 -16.96
N PHE A 38 13.30 0.80 -18.19
CA PHE A 38 14.25 1.03 -19.28
C PHE A 38 14.38 2.50 -19.65
N ARG A 39 13.27 3.26 -19.59
CA ARG A 39 13.29 4.71 -19.71
C ARG A 39 14.22 5.37 -18.68
N GLN A 40 14.15 4.95 -17.40
CA GLN A 40 15.01 5.50 -16.35
C GLN A 40 16.49 5.24 -16.64
N LEU A 41 16.83 4.07 -17.18
CA LEU A 41 18.19 3.77 -17.65
C LEU A 41 18.61 4.72 -18.79
N CYS A 42 17.77 4.93 -19.80
CA CYS A 42 18.06 5.87 -20.89
C CYS A 42 18.27 7.30 -20.36
N GLN A 43 17.44 7.75 -19.41
CA GLN A 43 17.62 9.04 -18.74
C GLN A 43 18.95 9.13 -17.99
N TYR A 44 19.37 8.05 -17.32
CA TYR A 44 20.65 8.00 -16.63
C TYR A 44 21.83 8.10 -17.61
N ILE A 45 21.76 7.38 -18.74
CA ILE A 45 22.81 7.41 -19.79
C ILE A 45 22.98 8.82 -20.35
N VAL A 46 21.87 9.49 -20.73
CA VAL A 46 21.91 10.88 -21.22
C VAL A 46 22.51 11.83 -20.17
N ARG A 47 22.11 11.70 -18.89
CA ARG A 47 22.67 12.51 -17.80
C ARG A 47 24.16 12.26 -17.55
N SER A 48 24.64 11.07 -17.88
CA SER A 48 26.04 10.67 -17.74
C SER A 48 26.90 11.06 -18.95
N GLY A 49 26.33 11.76 -19.94
CA GLY A 49 27.02 12.19 -21.16
C GLY A 49 26.99 11.17 -22.30
N GLY A 50 26.23 10.08 -22.18
CA GLY A 50 26.00 9.11 -23.25
C GLY A 50 24.82 9.49 -24.16
N ASP A 51 24.64 8.70 -25.22
CA ASP A 51 23.56 8.92 -26.19
C ASP A 51 22.46 7.85 -26.01
N ALA A 52 21.23 8.29 -25.74
CA ALA A 52 20.09 7.39 -25.60
C ALA A 52 18.77 8.09 -25.93
N TYR A 53 17.90 7.37 -26.63
CA TYR A 53 16.53 7.76 -26.87
C TYR A 53 15.74 7.73 -25.55
N VAL A 54 15.17 8.88 -25.19
CA VAL A 54 14.27 8.99 -24.03
C VAL A 54 12.86 9.26 -24.57
N PRO A 55 11.92 8.30 -24.46
CA PRO A 55 10.54 8.54 -24.91
C PRO A 55 9.88 9.69 -24.13
N PRO A 56 8.72 10.21 -24.53
CA PRO A 56 7.91 11.06 -23.65
C PRO A 56 7.37 10.25 -22.46
N ALA A 57 7.16 10.90 -21.31
CA ALA A 57 6.58 10.23 -20.15
C ALA A 57 5.16 9.77 -20.49
N MET A 58 4.77 8.57 -20.08
CA MET A 58 3.36 8.17 -20.19
C MET A 58 2.55 9.03 -19.24
N ALA A 59 1.49 9.66 -19.71
CA ALA A 59 0.47 10.20 -18.82
C ALA A 59 -0.31 9.02 -18.23
N TRP A 60 -0.33 8.88 -16.91
CA TRP A 60 -1.11 7.86 -16.23
C TRP A 60 -2.53 8.37 -16.05
N ALA A 61 -3.51 7.64 -16.58
CA ALA A 61 -4.94 7.96 -16.45
C ALA A 61 -5.63 7.20 -15.30
N TYR A 62 -4.87 6.65 -14.34
CA TYR A 62 -5.50 6.06 -13.16
C TYR A 62 -6.08 7.19 -12.29
N ARG A 63 -7.41 7.22 -12.18
CA ARG A 63 -8.12 8.10 -11.25
C ARG A 63 -8.42 7.30 -9.99
N PRO A 64 -7.81 7.64 -8.84
CA PRO A 64 -8.17 7.01 -7.57
C PRO A 64 -9.66 7.23 -7.27
N HIS A 65 -10.33 6.19 -6.79
CA HIS A 65 -11.69 6.33 -6.25
C HIS A 65 -11.62 7.03 -4.90
N ILE A 66 -12.34 8.14 -4.74
CA ILE A 66 -12.46 8.84 -3.46
C ILE A 66 -13.70 8.29 -2.77
N PHE A 67 -13.50 7.60 -1.65
CA PHE A 67 -14.59 7.03 -0.87
C PHE A 67 -15.42 8.14 -0.21
N THR A 68 -16.74 7.99 -0.31
CA THR A 68 -17.72 8.77 0.44
C THR A 68 -17.79 8.30 1.90
N ASN A 69 -18.28 9.15 2.79
CA ASN A 69 -18.48 8.77 4.20
C ASN A 69 -19.39 7.54 4.37
N GLU A 70 -20.38 7.36 3.48
CA GLU A 70 -21.25 6.20 3.51
C GLU A 70 -20.51 4.92 3.10
N GLU A 71 -19.68 4.96 2.06
CA GLU A 71 -18.86 3.82 1.66
C GLU A 71 -17.83 3.45 2.75
N LEU A 72 -17.21 4.44 3.38
CA LEU A 72 -16.29 4.22 4.51
C LEU A 72 -17.00 3.57 5.70
N ARG A 73 -18.24 3.98 6.00
CA ARG A 73 -19.06 3.36 7.05
C ARG A 73 -19.35 1.89 6.72
N LYS A 74 -19.83 1.62 5.50
CA LYS A 74 -20.09 0.25 5.03
C LYS A 74 -18.83 -0.62 5.04
N PHE A 75 -17.68 -0.04 4.72
CA PHE A 75 -16.38 -0.72 4.75
C PHE A 75 -15.98 -1.11 6.17
N LEU A 76 -16.15 -0.21 7.13
CA LEU A 76 -15.89 -0.48 8.55
C LEU A 76 -16.88 -1.49 9.14
N ASP A 77 -18.16 -1.42 8.75
CA ASP A 77 -19.18 -2.41 9.14
C ASP A 77 -18.81 -3.81 8.62
N ALA A 78 -18.33 -3.91 7.37
CA ALA A 78 -17.80 -5.16 6.82
C ALA A 78 -16.62 -5.72 7.62
N ALA A 79 -15.72 -4.86 8.11
CA ALA A 79 -14.61 -5.31 8.96
C ALA A 79 -15.09 -5.84 10.33
N ARG A 80 -16.16 -5.27 10.89
CA ARG A 80 -16.77 -5.77 12.14
C ARG A 80 -17.47 -7.11 11.96
N GLU A 81 -18.12 -7.31 10.82
CA GLU A 81 -19.02 -8.43 10.55
C GLU A 81 -18.37 -9.55 9.71
N MET A 82 -17.09 -9.43 9.36
CA MET A 82 -16.38 -10.43 8.56
C MET A 82 -16.48 -11.83 9.19
N GLU A 83 -16.66 -12.88 8.37
CA GLU A 83 -16.73 -14.28 8.82
C GLU A 83 -15.36 -14.84 9.23
N ARG A 84 -14.80 -14.28 10.31
CA ARG A 84 -13.50 -14.64 10.89
C ARG A 84 -13.59 -14.63 12.41
N SER A 85 -12.54 -15.10 13.08
CA SER A 85 -12.46 -15.06 14.54
C SER A 85 -12.67 -13.63 15.07
N LYS A 86 -13.33 -13.48 16.23
CA LYS A 86 -13.53 -12.19 16.91
C LYS A 86 -12.24 -11.38 17.09
N LYS A 87 -11.10 -12.07 17.32
CA LYS A 87 -9.77 -11.43 17.40
C LYS A 87 -9.43 -10.66 16.11
N ARG A 88 -9.60 -11.31 14.95
CA ARG A 88 -9.35 -10.72 13.63
C ARG A 88 -10.30 -9.57 13.32
N GLN A 89 -11.60 -9.73 13.61
CA GLN A 89 -12.58 -8.65 13.46
C GLN A 89 -12.13 -7.36 14.18
N LYS A 90 -11.71 -7.49 15.46
CA LYS A 90 -11.20 -6.35 16.24
C LYS A 90 -9.94 -5.72 15.63
N VAL A 91 -8.95 -6.54 15.25
CA VAL A 91 -7.69 -6.06 14.65
C VAL A 91 -7.95 -5.33 13.33
N PHE A 92 -8.72 -5.92 12.41
CA PHE A 92 -9.03 -5.29 11.13
C PHE A 92 -9.89 -4.04 11.27
N TYR A 93 -10.89 -4.07 12.15
CA TYR A 93 -11.70 -2.88 12.41
C TYR A 93 -10.83 -1.72 12.90
N MET A 94 -9.94 -1.95 13.86
CA MET A 94 -9.09 -0.90 14.39
C MET A 94 -8.04 -0.44 13.36
N LEU A 95 -7.42 -1.37 12.63
CA LEU A 95 -6.47 -1.06 11.56
C LEU A 95 -7.09 -0.13 10.52
N PHE A 96 -8.28 -0.47 10.04
CA PHE A 96 -8.96 0.33 9.03
C PHE A 96 -9.46 1.66 9.57
N SER A 97 -9.96 1.70 10.80
CA SER A 97 -10.33 2.96 11.46
C SER A 97 -9.12 3.90 11.53
N LEU A 98 -7.95 3.38 11.90
CA LEU A 98 -6.72 4.16 11.94
C LEU A 98 -6.30 4.68 10.56
N LEU A 99 -6.34 3.84 9.53
CA LEU A 99 -6.00 4.22 8.16
C LEU A 99 -6.91 5.34 7.64
N ILE A 100 -8.22 5.23 7.87
CA ILE A 100 -9.22 6.20 7.43
C ILE A 100 -9.06 7.53 8.17
N CYS A 101 -8.90 7.51 9.49
CA CYS A 101 -8.84 8.73 10.30
C CYS A 101 -7.51 9.48 10.19
N THR A 102 -6.39 8.78 9.90
CA THR A 102 -5.05 9.39 9.95
C THR A 102 -4.35 9.49 8.60
N GLY A 103 -4.80 8.74 7.59
CA GLY A 103 -4.11 8.66 6.29
C GLY A 103 -2.70 8.07 6.36
N ILE A 104 -2.35 7.37 7.44
CA ILE A 104 -1.09 6.62 7.55
C ILE A 104 -1.02 5.57 6.44
N ARG A 105 0.19 5.27 5.93
CA ARG A 105 0.35 4.19 4.94
C ARG A 105 0.14 2.84 5.59
N LEU A 106 -0.38 1.88 4.83
CA LEU A 106 -0.63 0.52 5.32
C LEU A 106 0.64 -0.12 5.91
N GLY A 107 1.76 -0.11 5.18
CA GLY A 107 3.03 -0.65 5.68
C GLY A 107 3.53 0.02 6.96
N GLU A 108 3.34 1.34 7.09
CA GLU A 108 3.69 2.07 8.32
C GLU A 108 2.79 1.62 9.49
N ALA A 109 1.48 1.49 9.27
CA ALA A 109 0.55 1.02 10.29
C ALA A 109 0.85 -0.41 10.74
N LEU A 110 1.17 -1.31 9.81
CA LEU A 110 1.52 -2.70 10.10
C LEU A 110 2.86 -2.84 10.83
N SER A 111 3.77 -1.88 10.65
CA SER A 111 5.05 -1.84 11.36
C SER A 111 4.98 -1.26 12.78
N LEU A 112 3.82 -0.75 13.21
CA LEU A 112 3.68 -0.13 14.53
C LEU A 112 3.87 -1.15 15.66
N GLU A 113 4.73 -0.78 16.60
CA GLU A 113 4.87 -1.48 17.87
C GLU A 113 4.13 -0.74 18.98
N LYS A 114 3.74 -1.45 20.04
CA LYS A 114 3.07 -0.87 21.21
C LYS A 114 3.90 0.25 21.84
N SER A 115 5.23 0.17 21.76
CA SER A 115 6.16 1.21 22.22
C SER A 115 6.13 2.51 21.40
N ASP A 116 5.54 2.50 20.21
CA ASP A 116 5.38 3.68 19.37
C ASP A 116 4.15 4.51 19.75
N ILE A 117 3.34 4.01 20.68
CA ILE A 117 2.12 4.65 21.15
C ILE A 117 2.39 5.30 22.49
N SER A 118 2.18 6.61 22.54
CA SER A 118 2.28 7.39 23.77
C SER A 118 0.95 8.08 24.04
N PHE A 119 0.60 8.30 25.31
CA PHE A 119 -0.59 9.03 25.70
C PHE A 119 -0.19 10.33 26.37
N TYR A 120 -0.68 11.45 25.86
CA TYR A 120 -0.38 12.79 26.37
C TYR A 120 -1.63 13.66 26.32
N ASN A 121 -1.94 14.33 27.43
CA ASN A 121 -3.11 15.22 27.56
C ASN A 121 -4.43 14.59 27.08
N GLY A 122 -4.66 13.31 27.36
CA GLY A 122 -5.88 12.61 26.93
C GLY A 122 -5.90 12.13 25.48
N HIS A 123 -4.83 12.38 24.71
CA HIS A 123 -4.69 11.94 23.32
C HIS A 123 -3.64 10.85 23.16
N ALA A 124 -3.92 9.85 22.32
CA ALA A 124 -2.91 8.94 21.83
C ALA A 124 -2.09 9.63 20.74
N VAL A 125 -0.77 9.45 20.77
CA VAL A 125 0.18 9.95 19.79
C VAL A 125 1.00 8.78 19.27
N ILE A 126 0.89 8.55 17.95
CA ILE A 126 1.59 7.48 17.24
C ILE A 126 2.88 8.05 16.67
N LEU A 127 4.01 7.42 16.98
CA LEU A 127 5.30 7.69 16.37
C LEU A 127 5.51 6.80 15.14
N ILE A 128 5.62 7.42 13.97
CA ILE A 128 5.97 6.69 12.74
C ILE A 128 7.47 6.72 12.56
N ARG A 129 8.11 5.55 12.71
CA ARG A 129 9.54 5.36 12.44
C ARG A 129 9.78 5.06 10.97
N GLY A 130 10.94 5.42 10.46
CA GLY A 130 11.43 4.91 9.17
C GLY A 130 10.55 5.21 7.94
N ALA A 131 9.77 6.29 7.93
CA ALA A 131 9.06 6.68 6.70
C ALA A 131 10.07 6.97 5.59
N LYS A 132 9.66 6.84 4.31
CA LYS A 132 10.53 7.05 3.13
C LYS A 132 11.47 8.25 3.37
N PHE A 133 12.79 8.00 3.28
CA PHE A 133 13.89 8.93 3.65
C PHE A 133 14.23 9.06 5.13
N ASN A 134 13.91 8.06 5.96
CA ASN A 134 14.19 8.03 7.40
C ASN A 134 13.62 9.23 8.16
N LYS A 135 12.46 9.74 7.71
CA LYS A 135 11.78 10.85 8.37
C LYS A 135 10.79 10.29 9.38
N GLU A 136 10.95 10.70 10.63
CA GLU A 136 9.99 10.39 11.68
C GLU A 136 8.89 11.44 11.74
N ARG A 137 7.67 11.03 12.09
CA ARG A 137 6.57 11.97 12.36
C ARG A 137 5.68 11.44 13.47
N LYS A 138 5.02 12.37 14.17
CA LYS A 138 4.02 12.05 15.20
C LYS A 138 2.63 12.34 14.68
N ILE A 139 1.70 11.44 14.93
CA ILE A 139 0.29 11.57 14.55
C ILE A 139 -0.55 11.55 15.83
N PRO A 140 -1.14 12.68 16.25
CA PRO A 140 -2.10 12.69 17.34
C PRO A 140 -3.45 12.11 16.87
N LEU A 141 -4.11 11.34 17.74
CA LEU A 141 -5.46 10.84 17.52
C LEU A 141 -6.48 11.77 18.19
N ALA A 142 -7.65 11.91 17.57
CA ALA A 142 -8.80 12.56 18.19
C ALA A 142 -9.19 11.84 19.49
N GLU A 143 -9.86 12.54 20.41
CA GLU A 143 -10.24 12.00 21.72
C GLU A 143 -11.11 10.74 21.61
N GLU A 144 -12.14 10.77 20.75
CA GLU A 144 -13.02 9.64 20.49
C GLU A 144 -12.27 8.40 19.96
N MET A 145 -11.31 8.63 19.05
CA MET A 145 -10.46 7.56 18.52
C MET A 145 -9.47 7.07 19.59
N THR A 146 -8.96 7.97 20.44
CA THR A 146 -8.05 7.61 21.52
C THR A 146 -8.71 6.64 22.50
N ALA A 147 -9.97 6.88 22.88
CA ALA A 147 -10.72 5.99 23.76
C ALA A 147 -10.86 4.59 23.15
N GLN A 148 -11.30 4.50 21.89
CA GLN A 148 -11.44 3.23 21.17
C GLN A 148 -10.09 2.51 20.97
N PHE A 149 -9.04 3.26 20.65
CA PHE A 149 -7.70 2.72 20.45
C PHE A 149 -7.10 2.18 21.74
N LYS A 150 -7.36 2.84 22.87
CA LYS A 150 -6.94 2.38 24.20
C LYS A 150 -7.62 1.06 24.58
N GLU A 151 -8.94 0.98 24.44
CA GLU A 151 -9.70 -0.27 24.68
C GLU A 151 -9.15 -1.41 23.81
N TYR A 152 -8.90 -1.13 22.54
CA TYR A 152 -8.30 -2.09 21.62
C TYR A 152 -6.92 -2.60 22.08
N LEU A 153 -6.03 -1.71 22.54
CA LEU A 153 -4.70 -2.09 23.02
C LEU A 153 -4.78 -2.95 24.27
N GLU A 154 -5.70 -2.66 25.19
CA GLU A 154 -5.92 -3.45 26.41
C GLU A 154 -6.43 -4.86 26.07
N GLU A 155 -7.43 -4.96 25.20
CA GLU A 155 -7.96 -6.25 24.76
C GLU A 155 -6.92 -7.08 24.00
N THR A 156 -6.17 -6.46 23.09
CA THR A 156 -5.15 -7.18 22.30
C THR A 156 -3.96 -7.59 23.13
N ALA A 157 -3.60 -6.85 24.18
CA ALA A 157 -2.59 -7.28 25.15
C ALA A 157 -3.00 -8.58 25.87
N LEU A 158 -4.29 -8.74 26.19
CA LEU A 158 -4.79 -10.00 26.79
C LEU A 158 -4.83 -11.15 25.78
N LEU A 159 -5.17 -10.86 24.51
CA LEU A 159 -5.34 -11.88 23.47
C LEU A 159 -4.01 -12.34 22.85
N PHE A 160 -2.97 -11.49 22.93
CA PHE A 160 -1.64 -11.64 22.35
C PHE A 160 -0.57 -11.06 23.31
N PRO A 161 -0.31 -11.73 24.44
CA PRO A 161 0.57 -11.21 25.50
C PRO A 161 2.02 -11.01 25.04
N ASP A 162 2.53 -11.93 24.21
CA ASP A 162 3.93 -11.90 23.76
C ASP A 162 4.15 -11.02 22.51
N SER A 163 3.10 -10.39 21.99
CA SER A 163 3.21 -9.57 20.77
C SER A 163 3.58 -8.12 21.11
N THR A 164 4.62 -7.61 20.44
CA THR A 164 4.95 -6.18 20.45
C THR A 164 4.16 -5.40 19.42
N ALA A 165 3.59 -6.06 18.41
CA ALA A 165 2.86 -5.40 17.33
C ALA A 165 1.55 -4.80 17.83
N VAL A 166 1.19 -3.63 17.29
CA VAL A 166 -0.14 -3.03 17.51
C VAL A 166 -1.23 -3.86 16.83
N PHE A 167 -0.96 -4.37 15.61
CA PHE A 167 -1.92 -5.15 14.82
C PHE A 167 -1.45 -6.60 14.61
N PRO A 168 -1.53 -7.47 15.64
CA PRO A 168 -1.04 -8.83 15.55
C PRO A 168 -1.96 -9.75 14.72
N ALA A 169 -1.33 -10.59 13.90
CA ALA A 169 -1.92 -11.77 13.30
C ALA A 169 -2.05 -12.91 14.31
N GLY A 170 -2.65 -14.04 13.89
CA GLY A 170 -2.95 -15.17 14.78
C GLY A 170 -1.73 -15.78 15.50
N HIS A 171 -0.54 -15.65 14.93
CA HIS A 171 0.74 -16.10 15.50
C HIS A 171 1.51 -14.99 16.24
N GLY A 172 0.88 -13.83 16.51
CA GLY A 172 1.46 -12.76 17.33
C GLY A 172 2.46 -11.83 16.62
N GLN A 173 2.66 -11.97 15.31
CA GLN A 173 3.45 -11.03 14.50
C GLN A 173 2.53 -10.15 13.66
N ALA A 174 3.02 -9.04 13.14
CA ALA A 174 2.24 -8.18 12.26
C ALA A 174 1.75 -8.90 10.99
N TYR A 175 0.60 -8.47 10.46
CA TYR A 175 0.13 -8.92 9.16
C TYR A 175 1.07 -8.47 8.03
N SER A 176 1.15 -9.26 6.97
CA SER A 176 1.71 -8.79 5.70
C SER A 176 0.71 -7.90 4.96
N GLU A 177 1.19 -6.95 4.14
CA GLU A 177 0.30 -6.12 3.31
C GLU A 177 -0.61 -6.98 2.42
N HIS A 178 -0.09 -8.07 1.88
CA HIS A 178 -0.84 -9.00 1.04
C HIS A 178 -2.05 -9.61 1.77
N GLU A 179 -1.88 -10.04 3.02
CA GLU A 179 -2.99 -10.57 3.83
C GLU A 179 -4.07 -9.51 4.06
N VAL A 180 -3.65 -8.26 4.32
CA VAL A 180 -4.60 -7.15 4.51
C VAL A 180 -5.33 -6.77 3.23
N TYR A 181 -4.78 -7.02 2.04
CA TYR A 181 -5.50 -6.80 0.78
C TYR A 181 -6.52 -7.90 0.48
N VAL A 182 -6.18 -9.17 0.73
CA VAL A 182 -7.04 -10.31 0.38
C VAL A 182 -8.23 -10.44 1.32
N ILE A 183 -8.03 -10.20 2.61
CA ILE A 183 -9.03 -10.47 3.65
C ILE A 183 -10.28 -9.57 3.57
N PRO A 184 -10.18 -8.25 3.31
CA PRO A 184 -11.32 -7.37 3.12
C PRO A 184 -11.96 -7.58 1.75
N GLN A 185 -11.19 -7.93 0.71
CA GLN A 185 -11.73 -8.07 -0.64
C GLN A 185 -12.92 -9.05 -0.68
N SER A 186 -12.81 -10.21 -0.03
CA SER A 186 -13.92 -11.18 0.06
C SER A 186 -15.15 -10.65 0.83
N ALA A 187 -14.94 -9.78 1.83
CA ALA A 187 -16.02 -9.21 2.65
C ALA A 187 -16.68 -7.98 2.02
N LEU A 188 -15.98 -7.30 1.11
CA LEU A 188 -16.45 -6.11 0.41
C LEU A 188 -17.16 -6.45 -0.90
N GLU A 189 -16.68 -7.49 -1.61
CA GLU A 189 -17.34 -8.05 -2.80
C GLU A 189 -18.77 -8.52 -2.46
N SER A 190 -18.99 -9.10 -1.28
CA SER A 190 -20.33 -9.52 -0.84
C SER A 190 -21.28 -8.35 -0.48
N ARG A 191 -20.80 -7.10 -0.47
CA ARG A 191 -21.58 -5.89 -0.10
C ARG A 191 -21.69 -4.87 -1.22
N ASN A 192 -21.33 -5.23 -2.45
CA ASN A 192 -21.37 -4.35 -3.63
C ASN A 192 -20.62 -3.01 -3.43
N LEU A 193 -19.59 -2.97 -2.59
CA LEU A 193 -18.72 -1.80 -2.52
C LEU A 193 -17.85 -1.74 -3.78
N PRO A 194 -17.62 -0.55 -4.37
CA PRO A 194 -16.83 -0.40 -5.58
C PRO A 194 -15.36 -0.67 -5.28
N TRP A 195 -14.99 -1.94 -5.21
CA TRP A 195 -13.61 -2.37 -5.13
C TRP A 195 -13.20 -2.88 -6.52
N ARG A 196 -12.47 -2.06 -7.27
CA ARG A 196 -11.85 -2.47 -8.54
C ARG A 196 -10.36 -2.60 -8.36
N ARG A 197 -9.81 -3.75 -8.77
CA ARG A 197 -8.37 -3.99 -8.80
C ARG A 197 -7.72 -3.19 -9.94
N GLY A 198 -7.62 -1.88 -9.79
CA GLY A 198 -6.89 -1.01 -10.72
C GLY A 198 -7.15 -1.31 -12.20
N GLU A 199 -8.41 -1.61 -12.56
CA GLU A 199 -8.78 -1.73 -13.97
C GLU A 199 -8.64 -0.34 -14.59
N ARG A 200 -7.91 -0.28 -15.71
CA ARG A 200 -7.78 0.96 -16.47
C ARG A 200 -9.18 1.39 -16.88
N ALA A 201 -9.48 2.68 -16.75
CA ALA A 201 -10.54 3.27 -17.54
C ALA A 201 -10.17 3.01 -19.01
N GLU A 202 -10.96 2.19 -19.70
CA GLU A 202 -10.93 2.17 -21.16
C GLU A 202 -11.31 3.58 -21.61
N GLY A 203 -10.41 4.21 -22.34
CA GLY A 203 -10.62 5.57 -22.84
C GLY A 203 -11.73 5.56 -23.89
N GLU A 204 -12.65 6.50 -23.74
CA GLU A 204 -13.41 7.07 -24.87
C GLU A 204 -12.47 7.83 -25.81
#